data_AF-A0A1U7RA24-F1
#
_entry.id   AF-A0A1U7RA24-F1
#
_cell.length_a   1.000
_cell.length_b   1.000
_cell.length_c   1.000
_cell.angle_alpha   90.00
_cell.angle_beta   90.00
_cell.angle_gamma   90.00
#
_symmetry.space_group_name_H-M   'P 1'
#
loop_
_entity.id
_entity.type
_entity.pdbx_description
1 polymer ?
#
loop_
_entity_poly.entity_id
_entity_poly.type
_entity_poly.pdbx_seq_one_letter_code
_entity_poly.pdbx_strand_id
1 'polypeptide(L)'
;PEKKSDQPMCEEHEEERINIYCLNCEVPTCSLCKVFGAHKDCQVAPLTHVFQRQKSELSDGIAVLVGSNDRVQGVISQLEDTCKTIEVSLLSHRESKPVLIFLGTN
;
A
#
# COMPACT_ATOMS: atom_id res chain seq x y z
N PRO A 1 7.10 -13.22 19.05
CA PRO A 1 7.09 -14.05 17.83
C PRO A 1 8.46 -13.97 17.14
N GLU A 2 9.35 -14.87 17.54
CA GLU A 2 10.69 -15.00 16.95
C GLU A 2 10.54 -15.53 15.52
N LYS A 3 10.86 -14.68 14.53
CA LYS A 3 10.98 -15.14 13.15
C LYS A 3 12.16 -16.10 13.10
N LYS A 4 11.90 -17.40 12.98
CA LYS A 4 12.87 -18.37 12.46
C LYS A 4 13.41 -17.82 11.15
N SER A 5 14.62 -17.27 11.18
CA SER A 5 15.32 -16.93 9.97
C SER A 5 16.19 -18.13 9.64
N ASP A 6 15.66 -19.03 8.81
CA ASP A 6 16.50 -19.89 7.96
C ASP A 6 17.22 -18.93 6.99
N GLN A 7 18.28 -18.30 7.49
CA GLN A 7 19.15 -17.49 6.66
C GLN A 7 19.91 -18.46 5.78
N PRO A 8 19.86 -18.32 4.45
CA PRO A 8 20.58 -19.22 3.56
C PRO A 8 22.08 -19.10 3.88
N MET A 9 22.73 -20.25 4.08
CA MET A 9 24.17 -20.35 4.27
C MET A 9 24.84 -20.32 2.90
N CYS A 10 26.07 -19.81 2.83
CA CYS A 10 26.81 -19.78 1.57
C CYS A 10 27.22 -21.20 1.18
N GLU A 11 27.00 -21.58 -0.09
CA GLU A 11 27.38 -22.92 -0.61
C GLU A 11 28.89 -23.17 -0.56
N GLU A 12 29.71 -22.13 -0.65
CA GLU A 12 31.17 -22.23 -0.55
C GLU A 12 31.71 -22.06 0.88
N HIS A 13 30.95 -21.41 1.75
CA HIS A 13 31.37 -21.05 3.10
C HIS A 13 30.27 -21.45 4.09
N GLU A 14 30.25 -22.72 4.49
CA GLU A 14 29.21 -23.31 5.35
C GLU A 14 29.08 -22.66 6.74
N GLU A 15 30.10 -21.92 7.20
CA GLU A 15 30.07 -21.19 8.48
C GLU A 15 29.51 -19.76 8.33
N GLU A 16 29.43 -19.24 7.11
CA GLU A 16 28.97 -17.87 6.84
C GLU A 16 27.52 -17.83 6.38
N ARG A 17 26.79 -16.87 6.97
CA ARG A 17 25.42 -16.55 6.58
C ARG A 17 25.43 -15.55 5.42
N ILE A 18 24.56 -15.77 4.45
CA ILE A 18 24.33 -14.82 3.36
C ILE A 18 23.59 -13.59 3.93
N ASN A 19 24.33 -12.50 4.14
CA ASN A 19 23.86 -11.24 4.70
C ASN A 19 24.12 -10.03 3.79
N ILE A 20 24.72 -10.26 2.62
CA ILE A 20 25.14 -9.24 1.66
C ILE A 20 24.48 -9.52 0.32
N TYR A 21 24.18 -8.47 -0.43
CA TYR A 21 23.66 -8.53 -1.79
C TYR A 21 24.66 -7.86 -2.73
N CYS A 22 25.06 -8.58 -3.78
CA CYS A 22 25.93 -8.04 -4.80
C CYS A 22 25.12 -7.30 -5.86
N LEU A 23 25.35 -5.99 -6.03
CA LEU A 23 24.63 -5.16 -7.00
C LEU A 23 25.10 -5.39 -8.44
N ASN A 24 26.36 -5.76 -8.63
CA ASN A 24 26.89 -6.04 -9.97
C ASN A 24 26.45 -7.39 -10.53
N CYS A 25 26.29 -8.37 -9.65
CA CYS A 25 25.96 -9.74 -10.04
C CYS A 25 24.50 -10.09 -9.73
N GLU A 26 23.77 -9.19 -9.08
CA GLU A 26 22.37 -9.35 -8.66
C GLU A 26 22.10 -10.64 -7.84
N VAL A 27 23.13 -11.15 -7.16
CA VAL A 27 23.07 -12.36 -6.34
C VAL A 27 23.34 -12.07 -4.86
N PRO A 28 22.66 -12.79 -3.94
CA PRO A 28 22.95 -12.70 -2.52
C PRO A 28 24.24 -13.49 -2.22
N THR A 29 25.14 -12.91 -1.44
CA THR A 29 26.49 -13.42 -1.18
C THR A 29 26.87 -13.27 0.31
N CYS A 30 27.98 -13.89 0.72
CA CYS A 30 28.49 -13.79 2.09
C CYS A 30 29.68 -12.84 2.22
N SER A 31 30.04 -12.54 3.47
CA SER A 31 31.16 -11.65 3.82
C SER A 31 32.49 -12.14 3.23
N LEU A 32 32.74 -13.45 3.27
CA LEU A 32 33.98 -14.03 2.73
C LEU A 32 34.04 -13.99 1.20
N CYS A 33 32.93 -14.24 0.50
CA CYS A 33 32.88 -14.08 -0.97
C CYS A 33 33.16 -12.63 -1.42
N LYS A 34 32.84 -11.65 -0.57
CA LYS A 34 33.19 -10.24 -0.78
C LYS A 34 34.65 -9.92 -0.42
N VAL A 35 35.16 -10.38 0.72
CA VAL A 35 36.49 -9.99 1.21
C VAL A 35 37.62 -10.77 0.52
N PHE A 36 37.40 -12.06 0.26
CA PHE A 36 38.42 -12.98 -0.25
C PHE A 36 38.03 -13.66 -1.57
N GLY A 37 36.75 -13.63 -1.95
CA GLY A 37 36.22 -14.35 -3.10
C GLY A 37 36.08 -13.55 -4.40
N ALA A 38 35.26 -14.08 -5.31
CA ALA A 38 35.06 -13.56 -6.66
C ALA A 38 34.38 -12.17 -6.71
N HIS A 39 33.76 -11.70 -5.62
CA HIS A 39 33.03 -10.43 -5.57
C HIS A 39 33.82 -9.28 -4.92
N LYS A 40 35.16 -9.38 -4.85
CA LYS A 40 36.04 -8.37 -4.25
C LYS A 40 35.89 -6.98 -4.85
N ASP A 41 35.74 -6.89 -6.17
CA ASP A 41 35.63 -5.62 -6.91
C ASP A 41 34.16 -5.25 -7.17
N CYS A 42 33.21 -6.09 -6.79
CA CYS A 42 31.78 -5.83 -6.97
C CYS A 42 31.26 -4.89 -5.89
N GLN A 43 30.36 -3.97 -6.25
CA GLN A 43 29.61 -3.19 -5.28
C GLN A 43 28.59 -4.08 -4.59
N VAL A 44 28.59 -4.04 -3.27
CA VAL A 44 27.70 -4.85 -2.45
C VAL A 44 26.99 -3.99 -1.42
N ALA A 45 25.80 -4.41 -1.01
CA ALA A 45 25.01 -3.77 0.01
C ALA A 45 24.52 -4.80 1.04
N PRO A 46 24.31 -4.44 2.32
CA PRO A 46 23.71 -5.34 3.28
C PRO A 46 22.30 -5.75 2.84
N LEU A 47 22.02 -7.05 2.79
CA LEU A 47 20.74 -7.60 2.35
C LEU A 47 19.58 -7.09 3.23
N THR A 48 19.83 -6.92 4.52
CA THR A 48 18.88 -6.35 5.49
C THR A 48 18.45 -4.94 5.11
N HIS A 49 19.38 -4.10 4.64
CA HIS A 49 19.10 -2.73 4.25
C HIS A 49 18.27 -2.67 2.95
N VAL A 50 18.62 -3.50 1.96
CA VAL A 50 17.86 -3.61 0.70
C VAL A 50 16.45 -4.13 0.97
N PHE A 51 16.32 -5.19 1.74
CA PHE A 51 15.02 -5.77 2.08
C PHE A 51 14.14 -4.81 2.89
N GLN A 52 14.70 -4.14 3.91
CA GLN A 52 13.95 -3.17 4.70
C GLN A 52 13.53 -1.98 3.85
N ARG A 53 14.40 -1.49 2.95
CA ARG A 53 14.06 -0.42 2.02
C ARG A 53 12.92 -0.81 1.10
N GLN A 54 13.02 -1.94 0.40
CA GLN A 54 11.96 -2.42 -0.48
C GLN A 54 10.64 -2.65 0.28
N LYS A 55 10.72 -3.20 1.49
CA LYS A 55 9.54 -3.37 2.35
C LYS A 55 8.92 -2.03 2.74
N SER A 56 9.73 -1.02 3.07
CA SER A 56 9.25 0.33 3.36
C SER A 56 8.58 0.95 2.15
N GLU A 57 9.23 0.93 0.98
CA GLU A 57 8.69 1.48 -0.26
C GLU A 57 7.34 0.83 -0.64
N LEU A 58 7.22 -0.49 -0.47
CA LEU A 58 5.94 -1.19 -0.64
C LEU A 58 4.89 -0.76 0.38
N SER A 59 5.26 -0.65 1.66
CA SER A 59 4.36 -0.20 2.72
C SER A 59 3.85 1.22 2.48
N ASP A 60 4.74 2.11 2.03
CA ASP A 60 4.43 3.50 1.69
C ASP A 60 3.50 3.56 0.48
N GLY A 61 3.76 2.74 -0.55
CA GLY A 61 2.86 2.60 -1.70
C GLY A 61 1.46 2.12 -1.31
N ILE A 62 1.37 1.14 -0.40
CA ILE A 62 0.09 0.66 0.14
C ILE A 62 -0.63 1.79 0.89
N ALA A 63 0.07 2.56 1.73
CA ALA A 63 -0.53 3.67 2.47
C ALA A 63 -1.15 4.73 1.53
N VAL A 64 -0.47 5.05 0.42
CA VAL A 64 -1.00 5.97 -0.61
C VAL A 64 -2.26 5.41 -1.27
N LEU A 65 -2.28 4.12 -1.59
CA LEU A 65 -3.45 3.47 -2.19
C LEU A 65 -4.64 3.45 -1.24
N VAL A 66 -4.42 3.11 0.04
CA VAL A 66 -5.46 3.16 1.08
C VAL A 66 -6.02 4.57 1.20
N GLY A 67 -5.17 5.59 1.34
CA GLY A 67 -5.64 6.97 1.42
C GLY A 67 -6.34 7.47 0.16
N SER A 68 -6.04 6.90 -1.01
CA SER A 68 -6.79 7.18 -2.25
C SER A 68 -8.17 6.52 -2.24
N ASN A 69 -8.26 5.29 -1.75
CA ASN A 69 -9.52 4.58 -1.57
C ASN A 69 -10.45 5.32 -0.59
N ASP A 70 -9.91 5.78 0.55
CA ASP A 70 -10.67 6.54 1.54
C ASP A 70 -11.28 7.83 0.94
N ARG A 71 -10.53 8.52 0.07
CA ARG A 71 -11.06 9.69 -0.65
C ARG A 71 -12.19 9.31 -1.60
N VAL A 72 -12.06 8.23 -2.36
CA VAL A 72 -13.11 7.74 -3.25
C VAL A 72 -14.36 7.37 -2.47
N GLN A 73 -14.22 6.66 -1.34
CA GLN A 73 -15.32 6.34 -0.44
C GLN A 73 -16.01 7.61 0.09
N GLY A 74 -15.26 8.63 0.47
CA GLY A 74 -15.82 9.91 0.90
C GLY A 74 -16.63 10.62 -0.19
N VAL A 75 -16.21 10.54 -1.45
CA VAL A 75 -16.97 11.07 -2.59
C VAL A 75 -18.25 10.26 -2.82
N ILE A 76 -18.19 8.93 -2.69
CA ILE A 76 -19.37 8.05 -2.80
C ILE A 76 -20.41 8.42 -1.74
N SER A 77 -20.00 8.56 -0.48
CA SER A 77 -20.93 8.95 0.60
C SER A 77 -21.58 10.31 0.35
N GLN A 78 -20.81 11.30 -0.13
CA GLN A 78 -21.37 12.61 -0.50
C GLN A 78 -22.41 12.50 -1.63
N LEU A 79 -22.15 11.65 -2.63
CA LEU A 79 -23.08 11.42 -3.72
C LEU A 79 -24.38 10.78 -3.21
N GLU A 80 -24.27 9.77 -2.35
CA GLU A 80 -25.44 9.11 -1.73
C GLU A 80 -26.28 10.09 -0.92
N ASP A 81 -25.66 10.96 -0.13
CA ASP A 81 -26.37 11.93 0.69
C ASP A 81 -27.03 13.03 -0.16
N THR A 82 -26.38 13.42 -1.26
CA THR A 82 -26.98 14.34 -2.24
C THR A 82 -28.22 13.72 -2.88
N CYS A 83 -28.16 12.45 -3.29
CA CYS A 83 -29.30 11.73 -3.83
C CYS A 83 -30.47 11.67 -2.83
N LYS A 84 -30.21 11.30 -1.57
CA LYS A 84 -31.24 11.29 -0.51
C LYS A 84 -31.86 12.67 -0.30
N THR A 85 -31.04 13.73 -0.31
CA THR A 85 -31.52 15.11 -0.16
C THR A 85 -32.46 15.51 -1.29
N ILE A 86 -32.13 15.14 -2.52
CA ILE A 86 -32.99 15.38 -3.69
C ILE A 86 -34.31 14.62 -3.55
N GLU A 87 -34.27 13.33 -3.16
CA GLU A 87 -35.48 12.52 -2.96
C GLU A 87 -36.42 13.14 -1.92
N VAL A 88 -35.90 13.53 -0.76
CA VAL A 88 -36.68 14.19 0.31
C VAL A 88 -37.27 15.51 -0.17
N SER A 89 -36.48 16.30 -0.91
CA SER A 89 -36.93 17.59 -1.45
C SER A 89 -38.09 17.43 -2.45
N LEU A 90 -38.03 16.39 -3.30
CA LEU A 90 -39.10 16.07 -4.25
C LEU A 90 -40.37 15.58 -3.55
N LEU A 91 -40.24 14.75 -2.51
CA LEU A 91 -41.38 14.30 -1.70
C LEU A 91 -42.06 15.49 -0.99
N SER A 92 -41.28 16.38 -0.39
CA SER A 92 -41.81 17.59 0.27
C SER A 92 -42.51 18.54 -0.71
N HIS A 93 -41.99 18.68 -1.94
CA HIS A 93 -42.65 19.44 -3.01
C HIS A 93 -43.93 18.77 -3.55
N ARG A 94 -44.05 17.44 -3.45
CA ARG A 94 -45.30 16.72 -3.81
C ARG A 94 -46.38 16.95 -2.76
N GLU A 95 -46.03 16.90 -1.48
CA GLU A 95 -46.95 17.11 -0.35
C GLU A 95 -47.44 18.56 -0.20
N SER A 96 -46.76 19.54 -0.80
CA SER A 96 -47.14 20.96 -0.79
C SER A 96 -48.01 21.40 -1.98
N LYS A 97 -48.17 20.56 -3.02
CA LYS A 97 -49.07 20.82 -4.16
C LYS A 97 -50.59 20.58 -3.95
N PRO A 98 -51.10 19.78 -2.98
CA PRO A 98 -52.54 19.58 -2.83
C PRO A 98 -53.28 20.75 -2.16
N VAL A 99 -52.58 21.73 -1.57
CA VAL A 99 -53.23 22.89 -0.90
C VAL A 99 -53.67 23.97 -1.89
N LEU A 100 -53.01 24.13 -3.03
CA LEU A 100 -53.34 25.21 -3.99
C LEU A 100 -54.61 24.93 -4.81
N ILE A 101 -55.10 23.68 -4.83
CA ILE A 101 -56.29 23.29 -5.60
C ILE A 101 -57.60 23.54 -4.84
N PHE A 102 -57.55 23.79 -3.52
CA PHE A 102 -58.74 23.96 -2.68
C PHE A 102 -59.13 25.43 -2.42
N LEU A 103 -58.25 26.40 -2.73
CA LEU A 103 -58.52 27.83 -2.52
C LEU A 103 -59.09 28.56 -3.76
N GLY A 104 -59.42 27.82 -4.83
CA GLY A 104 -59.93 28.39 -6.10
C GLY A 104 -61.43 28.20 -6.35
N THR A 105 -62.18 27.64 -5.40
CA THR A 105 -63.64 27.47 -5.51
C THR A 105 -64.35 28.09 -4.31
N ASN A 106 -64.43 29.42 -4.29
CA ASN A 106 -65.54 30.14 -3.65
C ASN A 106 -65.91 31.35 -4.48
#